data_AF-A0A7R9AHV4-F1
#
_entry.id   AF-A0A7R9AHV4-F1
#
_cell.length_a   1.000
_cell.length_b   1.000
_cell.length_c   1.000
_cell.angle_alpha   90.00
_cell.angle_beta   90.00
_cell.angle_gamma   90.00
#
_symmetry.space_group_name_H-M   'P 1'
#
loop_
_entity.id
_entity.type
_entity.pdbx_description
1 polymer ?
#
loop_
_entity_poly.entity_id
_entity_poly.type
_entity_poly.pdbx_seq_one_letter_code
_entity_poly.pdbx_strand_id
1 'polypeptide(L)'
;MGSVLPKGVHWIRDSAVKFDPDNKRVHTGSGDQISYEYMVIAMGVALDFHQVPGLEEALEKDPMVCSNYSPKYVSKTSKAIHAFKEGNAIFTFPNTPVKCAGAPQQVAYLTDWHFRREGKRERAEVIYNTSLPVVFSVKKYAASLMNVIKERGIKLNVRRNLVEVRADKKEAVFENLDNPSEKITYQIMTMFDIAHLAPS
;
A
#
# COMPACT_ATOMS: atom_id res chain seq x y z
N MET A 1 5.90 5.15 22.83
CA MET A 1 5.68 3.72 23.18
C MET A 1 5.57 3.47 24.69
N GLY A 2 6.34 4.13 25.56
CA GLY A 2 6.26 3.89 27.01
C GLY A 2 4.85 4.06 27.63
N SER A 3 4.03 4.95 27.09
CA SER A 3 2.66 5.22 27.58
C SER A 3 1.63 4.13 27.29
N VAL A 4 1.93 3.16 26.41
CA VAL A 4 1.02 2.07 26.05
C VAL A 4 1.44 0.72 26.63
N LEU A 5 2.57 0.65 27.33
CA LEU A 5 3.05 -0.58 27.94
C LEU A 5 2.31 -0.85 29.26
N PRO A 6 1.87 -2.09 29.51
CA PRO A 6 1.31 -2.46 30.80
C PRO A 6 2.29 -2.20 31.94
N LYS A 7 1.77 -1.83 33.11
CA LYS A 7 2.58 -1.66 34.31
C LYS A 7 3.29 -2.98 34.65
N GLY A 8 4.56 -2.90 35.05
CA GLY A 8 5.37 -4.05 35.43
C GLY A 8 6.02 -4.83 34.29
N VAL A 9 5.80 -4.43 33.03
CA VAL A 9 6.48 -5.04 31.87
C VAL A 9 7.88 -4.46 31.69
N HIS A 10 8.86 -5.33 31.51
CA HIS A 10 10.21 -4.94 31.13
C HIS A 10 10.28 -4.68 29.62
N TRP A 11 10.64 -3.45 29.22
CA TRP A 11 10.75 -3.07 27.82
C TRP A 11 12.19 -3.13 27.34
N ILE A 12 12.50 -4.15 26.54
CA ILE A 12 13.77 -4.26 25.83
C ILE A 12 13.65 -3.45 24.53
N ARG A 13 14.42 -2.37 24.43
CA ARG A 13 14.45 -1.47 23.26
C ARG A 13 15.51 -1.91 22.26
N ASP A 14 15.31 -3.09 21.69
CA ASP A 14 16.21 -3.65 20.68
C ASP A 14 15.43 -4.43 19.63
N SER A 15 16.07 -4.68 18.49
CA SER A 15 15.56 -5.49 17.40
C SER A 15 15.88 -6.96 17.65
N ALA A 16 14.91 -7.85 17.46
CA ALA A 16 15.17 -9.28 17.35
C ALA A 16 15.79 -9.58 15.98
N VAL A 17 16.97 -10.22 15.95
CA VAL A 17 17.70 -10.51 14.70
C VAL A 17 17.79 -12.01 14.39
N LYS A 18 17.61 -12.88 15.39
CA LYS A 18 17.55 -14.33 15.20
C LYS A 18 16.68 -15.00 16.26
N PHE A 19 15.83 -15.92 15.83
CA PHE A 19 15.08 -16.83 16.70
C PHE A 19 15.80 -18.17 16.78
N ASP A 20 16.07 -18.65 17.99
CA ASP A 20 16.63 -19.97 18.27
C ASP A 20 15.61 -20.77 19.11
N PRO A 21 14.60 -21.36 18.46
CA PRO A 21 13.51 -22.05 19.15
C PRO A 21 13.98 -23.31 19.88
N ASP A 22 15.00 -24.00 19.36
CA ASP A 22 15.55 -25.22 19.97
C ASP A 22 16.15 -24.93 21.34
N ASN A 23 16.84 -23.80 21.49
CA ASN A 23 17.42 -23.36 22.76
C ASN A 23 16.54 -22.38 23.54
N LYS A 24 15.32 -22.10 23.05
CA LYS A 24 14.37 -21.12 23.60
C LYS A 24 14.99 -19.74 23.81
N ARG A 25 15.66 -19.21 22.78
CA ARG A 25 16.35 -17.92 22.81
C ARG A 25 15.97 -17.01 21.64
N VAL A 26 16.09 -15.71 21.87
CA VAL A 26 16.09 -14.66 20.85
C VAL A 26 17.40 -13.90 20.94
N HIS A 27 18.07 -13.72 19.80
CA HIS A 27 19.23 -12.86 19.69
C HIS A 27 18.78 -11.47 19.27
N THR A 28 19.40 -10.47 19.89
CA THR A 28 19.09 -9.05 19.65
C THR A 28 20.16 -8.38 18.80
N GLY A 29 19.85 -7.19 18.27
CA GLY A 29 20.76 -6.40 17.45
C GLY A 29 22.00 -5.91 18.22
N SER A 30 21.89 -5.70 19.54
CA SER A 30 23.03 -5.37 20.41
C SER A 30 23.99 -6.55 20.64
N GLY A 31 23.55 -7.78 20.33
CA GLY A 31 24.27 -9.01 20.63
C GLY A 31 23.79 -9.75 21.88
N ASP A 32 22.81 -9.22 22.61
CA ASP A 32 22.23 -9.90 23.78
C ASP A 32 21.44 -11.15 23.39
N GLN A 33 21.37 -12.11 24.30
CA GLN A 33 20.55 -13.31 24.20
C GLN A 33 19.48 -13.32 25.29
N ILE A 34 18.21 -13.40 24.88
CA ILE A 34 17.07 -13.44 25.79
C ILE A 34 16.49 -14.84 25.78
N SER A 35 16.52 -15.53 26.91
CA SER A 35 15.84 -16.82 27.08
C SER A 35 14.36 -16.63 27.41
N TYR A 36 13.54 -17.61 27.03
CA TYR A 36 12.11 -17.59 27.32
C TYR A 36 11.59 -18.99 27.70
N GLU A 37 10.49 -19.02 28.45
CA GLU A 37 9.67 -20.22 28.61
C GLU A 37 8.60 -20.31 27.51
N TYR A 38 8.00 -19.16 27.19
CA TYR A 38 6.99 -18.99 26.16
C TYR A 38 7.33 -17.77 25.29
N MET A 39 7.09 -17.88 23.98
CA MET A 39 7.31 -16.80 23.03
C MET A 39 6.03 -16.48 22.27
N VAL A 40 5.65 -15.21 22.27
CA VAL A 40 4.56 -14.66 21.44
C VAL A 40 5.18 -13.80 20.36
N ILE A 41 4.99 -14.16 19.10
CA ILE A 41 5.52 -13.42 17.95
C ILE A 41 4.43 -12.46 17.43
N ALA A 42 4.73 -11.17 17.44
CA ALA A 42 3.83 -10.11 16.99
C ALA A 42 4.56 -9.01 16.20
N MET A 43 5.50 -9.39 15.33
CA MET A 43 6.38 -8.46 14.59
C MET A 43 5.69 -7.67 13.47
N GLY A 44 4.42 -7.97 13.17
CA GLY A 44 3.66 -7.31 12.12
C GLY A 44 4.11 -7.74 10.72
N VAL A 45 4.07 -6.81 9.75
CA VAL A 45 4.44 -7.05 8.35
C VAL A 45 5.40 -5.97 7.88
N ALA A 46 6.42 -6.35 7.12
CA ALA A 46 7.42 -5.45 6.56
C ALA A 46 6.95 -4.82 5.24
N LEU A 47 7.08 -3.50 5.13
CA LEU A 47 6.87 -2.75 3.90
C LEU A 47 8.14 -2.83 3.07
N ASP A 48 8.00 -3.18 1.80
CA ASP A 48 9.13 -3.27 0.87
C ASP A 48 8.78 -2.58 -0.44
N PHE A 49 9.10 -1.29 -0.48
CA PHE A 49 8.93 -0.46 -1.68
C PHE A 49 10.04 -0.71 -2.72
N HIS A 50 11.15 -1.37 -2.36
CA HIS A 50 12.25 -1.64 -3.29
C HIS A 50 11.90 -2.74 -4.30
N GLN A 51 10.94 -3.61 -3.98
CA GLN A 51 10.44 -4.62 -4.92
C GLN A 51 9.81 -4.03 -6.19
N VAL A 52 9.43 -2.75 -6.18
CA VAL A 52 8.99 -2.02 -7.37
C VAL A 52 10.10 -1.04 -7.75
N PRO A 53 10.89 -1.34 -8.80
CA PRO A 53 11.89 -0.41 -9.31
C PRO A 53 11.35 1.02 -9.50
N GLY A 54 12.09 1.99 -8.97
CA GLY A 54 11.78 3.42 -9.03
C GLY A 54 10.69 3.91 -8.05
N LEU A 55 10.00 3.03 -7.34
CA LEU A 55 8.92 3.41 -6.43
C LEU A 55 9.40 4.22 -5.23
N GLU A 56 10.45 3.76 -4.54
CA GLU A 56 10.93 4.49 -3.36
C GLU A 56 11.45 5.88 -3.74
N GLU A 57 12.24 5.97 -4.82
CA GLU A 57 12.70 7.25 -5.33
C GLU A 57 11.53 8.19 -5.69
N ALA A 58 10.47 7.66 -6.31
CA ALA A 58 9.27 8.43 -6.61
C ALA A 58 8.55 8.89 -5.32
N LEU A 59 8.45 8.03 -4.32
CA LEU A 59 7.89 8.36 -3.00
C LEU A 59 8.72 9.43 -2.27
N GLU A 60 10.01 9.53 -2.53
CA GLU A 60 10.86 10.56 -1.95
C GLU A 60 10.80 11.89 -2.71
N LYS A 61 10.81 11.85 -4.05
CA LYS A 61 11.01 13.05 -4.88
C LYS A 61 9.73 13.63 -5.46
N ASP A 62 8.74 12.81 -5.84
CA ASP A 62 7.54 13.29 -6.53
C ASP A 62 6.43 13.61 -5.52
N PRO A 63 5.96 14.86 -5.38
CA PRO A 63 4.89 15.21 -4.45
C PRO A 63 3.56 14.49 -4.72
N MET A 64 3.35 13.98 -5.93
CA MET A 64 2.14 13.31 -6.40
C MET A 64 2.19 11.79 -6.26
N VAL A 65 3.29 11.21 -5.75
CA VAL A 65 3.40 9.77 -5.45
C VAL A 65 3.40 9.57 -3.93
N CYS A 66 2.48 8.77 -3.40
CA CYS A 66 2.28 8.64 -1.95
C CYS A 66 1.81 7.25 -1.52
N SER A 67 1.95 6.95 -0.22
CA SER A 67 1.50 5.68 0.38
C SER A 67 0.92 5.93 1.78
N ASN A 68 -0.29 5.43 2.05
CA ASN A 68 -0.90 5.52 3.38
C ASN A 68 -0.34 4.45 4.34
N TYR A 69 0.42 3.50 3.82
CA TYR A 69 0.98 2.41 4.59
C TYR A 69 2.23 2.82 5.39
N SER A 70 2.89 3.91 4.98
CA SER A 70 4.13 4.41 5.58
C SER A 70 3.90 5.74 6.32
N PRO A 71 4.33 5.85 7.59
CA PRO A 71 4.27 7.13 8.32
C PRO A 71 5.14 8.22 7.67
N LYS A 72 6.18 7.85 6.90
CA LYS A 72 7.02 8.79 6.15
C LYS A 72 6.25 9.45 5.00
N TYR A 73 5.36 8.71 4.33
CA TYR A 73 4.74 9.13 3.08
C TYR A 73 3.25 9.49 3.19
N VAL A 74 2.55 9.09 4.26
CA VAL A 74 1.10 9.27 4.42
C VAL A 74 0.65 10.73 4.36
N SER A 75 1.46 11.67 4.85
CA SER A 75 1.13 13.10 4.83
C SER A 75 1.08 13.69 3.40
N LYS A 76 1.70 13.01 2.43
CA LYS A 76 1.66 13.41 1.01
C LYS A 76 0.31 13.14 0.37
N THR A 77 -0.42 12.10 0.81
CA THR A 77 -1.69 11.69 0.20
C THR A 77 -2.70 12.84 0.17
N SER A 78 -2.96 13.47 1.33
CA SER A 78 -3.88 14.61 1.38
C SER A 78 -3.38 15.77 0.51
N LYS A 79 -2.09 16.10 0.56
CA LYS A 79 -1.51 17.19 -0.23
C LYS A 79 -1.67 16.95 -1.73
N ALA A 80 -1.42 15.73 -2.19
CA ALA A 80 -1.57 15.32 -3.58
C ALA A 80 -3.05 15.36 -4.03
N ILE A 81 -4.00 14.93 -3.19
CA ILE A 81 -5.45 15.04 -3.48
C ILE A 81 -5.85 16.51 -3.69
N HIS A 82 -5.41 17.42 -2.82
CA HIS A 82 -5.74 18.85 -2.93
C HIS A 82 -5.05 19.52 -4.12
N ALA A 83 -3.78 19.16 -4.39
CA ALA A 83 -2.99 19.70 -5.48
C ALA A 83 -3.39 19.16 -6.87
N PHE A 84 -4.13 18.06 -6.92
CA PHE A 84 -4.62 17.46 -8.17
C PHE A 84 -5.40 18.47 -9.01
N LYS A 85 -5.11 18.48 -10.33
CA LYS A 85 -5.76 19.35 -11.30
C LYS A 85 -6.60 18.56 -12.31
N GLU A 86 -6.00 17.58 -12.97
CA GLU A 86 -6.62 16.75 -14.02
C GLU A 86 -5.83 15.45 -14.28
N GLY A 87 -6.39 14.56 -15.10
CA GLY A 87 -5.85 13.29 -15.59
C GLY A 87 -6.02 12.09 -14.67
N ASN A 88 -5.04 11.19 -14.64
CA ASN A 88 -5.16 9.91 -13.95
C ASN A 88 -4.82 10.01 -12.46
N ALA A 89 -5.75 9.58 -11.61
CA ALA A 89 -5.53 9.29 -10.20
C ALA A 89 -5.49 7.76 -10.01
N ILE A 90 -4.28 7.21 -9.87
CA ILE A 90 -4.01 5.77 -9.91
C ILE A 90 -3.84 5.22 -8.50
N PHE A 91 -4.58 4.17 -8.18
CA PHE A 91 -4.55 3.43 -6.91
C PHE A 91 -4.13 1.98 -7.15
N THR A 92 -3.35 1.41 -6.23
CA THR A 92 -2.71 0.10 -6.45
C THR A 92 -2.92 -0.89 -5.32
N PHE A 93 -3.01 -2.17 -5.66
CA PHE A 93 -2.99 -3.27 -4.70
C PHE A 93 -2.01 -4.35 -5.18
N PRO A 94 -1.01 -4.73 -4.38
CA PRO A 94 0.12 -5.56 -4.81
C PRO A 94 -0.26 -7.03 -4.91
N ASN A 95 0.60 -7.82 -5.56
CA ASN A 95 0.52 -9.27 -5.56
C ASN A 95 1.20 -9.92 -4.33
N THR A 96 1.10 -9.30 -3.16
CA THR A 96 1.64 -9.82 -1.88
C THR A 96 0.59 -9.72 -0.76
N PRO A 97 0.72 -10.49 0.33
CA PRO A 97 -0.16 -10.35 1.48
C PRO A 97 -0.15 -8.91 2.01
N VAL A 98 -1.34 -8.34 2.29
CA VAL A 98 -1.46 -6.98 2.81
C VAL A 98 -2.13 -6.84 4.16
N LYS A 99 -1.62 -5.91 4.99
CA LYS A 99 -2.37 -5.40 6.13
C LYS A 99 -3.53 -4.55 5.63
N CYS A 100 -4.73 -4.75 6.18
CA CYS A 100 -5.94 -4.01 5.83
C CYS A 100 -6.21 -3.93 4.31
N ALA A 101 -6.64 -5.04 3.69
CA ALA A 101 -6.91 -5.11 2.25
C ALA A 101 -7.97 -4.12 1.72
N GLY A 102 -8.76 -3.49 2.61
CA GLY A 102 -9.71 -2.45 2.25
C GLY A 102 -9.11 -1.05 2.10
N ALA A 103 -7.91 -0.78 2.63
CA ALA A 103 -7.35 0.57 2.64
C ALA A 103 -7.10 1.16 1.23
N PRO A 104 -6.53 0.42 0.25
CA PRO A 104 -6.21 0.99 -1.07
C PRO A 104 -7.44 1.45 -1.85
N GLN A 105 -8.57 0.74 -1.70
CA GLN A 105 -9.84 1.15 -2.32
C GLN A 105 -10.55 2.25 -1.54
N GLN A 106 -10.41 2.31 -0.21
CA GLN A 106 -11.03 3.36 0.60
C GLN A 106 -10.54 4.75 0.20
N VAL A 107 -9.23 4.92 0.04
CA VAL A 107 -8.66 6.20 -0.41
C VAL A 107 -9.06 6.53 -1.85
N ALA A 108 -9.27 5.53 -2.73
CA ALA A 108 -9.82 5.76 -4.06
C ALA A 108 -11.23 6.36 -3.99
N TYR A 109 -12.08 5.83 -3.11
CA TYR A 109 -13.44 6.34 -2.89
C TYR A 109 -13.46 7.73 -2.24
N LEU A 110 -12.55 7.99 -1.30
CA LEU A 110 -12.40 9.31 -0.67
C LEU A 110 -11.90 10.35 -1.66
N THR A 111 -10.98 9.97 -2.55
CA THR A 111 -10.45 10.83 -3.60
C THR A 111 -11.51 11.17 -4.63
N ASP A 112 -12.29 10.18 -5.11
CA ASP A 112 -13.44 10.41 -5.99
C ASP A 112 -14.46 11.36 -5.35
N TRP A 113 -14.80 11.14 -4.08
CA TRP A 113 -15.70 12.03 -3.34
C TRP A 113 -15.16 13.46 -3.25
N HIS A 114 -13.87 13.63 -2.94
CA HIS A 114 -13.24 14.95 -2.88
C HIS A 114 -13.25 15.64 -4.25
N PHE A 115 -12.91 14.92 -5.32
CA PHE A 115 -12.94 15.47 -6.68
C PHE A 115 -14.34 15.89 -7.12
N ARG A 116 -15.39 15.15 -6.73
CA ARG A 116 -16.78 15.55 -6.98
C ARG A 116 -17.14 16.82 -6.23
N ARG A 117 -16.80 16.89 -4.94
CA ARG A 117 -17.06 18.05 -4.09
C ARG A 117 -16.38 19.33 -4.60
N GLU A 118 -15.16 19.22 -5.12
CA GLU A 118 -14.37 20.36 -5.60
C GLU A 118 -14.57 20.64 -7.11
N GLY A 119 -15.52 19.97 -7.79
CA GLY A 119 -15.76 20.17 -9.22
C GLY A 119 -14.60 19.76 -10.13
N LYS A 120 -13.76 18.81 -9.70
CA LYS A 120 -12.60 18.29 -10.45
C LYS A 120 -12.88 16.93 -11.12
N ARG A 121 -13.95 16.23 -10.74
CA ARG A 121 -14.20 14.85 -11.16
C ARG A 121 -14.27 14.63 -12.67
N GLU A 122 -14.81 15.58 -13.42
CA GLU A 122 -14.90 15.49 -14.89
C GLU A 122 -13.54 15.53 -15.59
N ARG A 123 -12.54 16.11 -14.93
CA ARG A 123 -11.16 16.17 -15.41
C ARG A 123 -10.29 15.04 -14.84
N ALA A 124 -10.87 14.13 -14.05
CA ALA A 124 -10.14 13.08 -13.37
C ALA A 124 -10.59 11.69 -13.84
N GLU A 125 -9.65 10.83 -14.19
CA GLU A 125 -9.87 9.40 -14.36
C GLU A 125 -9.38 8.69 -13.10
N VAL A 126 -10.30 8.16 -12.29
CA VAL A 126 -9.98 7.44 -11.06
C VAL A 126 -9.80 5.96 -11.39
N ILE A 127 -8.57 5.45 -11.28
CA ILE A 127 -8.18 4.11 -11.72
C ILE A 127 -7.72 3.30 -10.51
N TYR A 128 -8.36 2.15 -10.26
CA TYR A 128 -7.91 1.20 -9.26
C TYR A 128 -7.41 -0.08 -9.94
N ASN A 129 -6.10 -0.29 -9.89
CA ASN A 129 -5.43 -1.49 -10.39
C ASN A 129 -5.16 -2.43 -9.20
N THR A 130 -5.72 -3.64 -9.24
CA THR A 130 -5.52 -4.63 -8.19
C THR A 130 -5.02 -5.96 -8.73
N SER A 131 -4.05 -6.57 -8.05
CA SER A 131 -3.57 -7.92 -8.36
C SER A 131 -4.62 -9.02 -8.09
N LEU A 132 -5.64 -8.71 -7.28
CA LEU A 132 -6.71 -9.64 -6.96
C LEU A 132 -7.64 -9.85 -8.17
N PRO A 133 -8.30 -11.03 -8.28
CA PRO A 133 -9.32 -11.29 -9.30
C PRO A 133 -10.66 -10.58 -9.02
N VAL A 134 -10.84 -10.05 -7.82
CA VAL A 134 -12.08 -9.43 -7.34
C VAL A 134 -11.78 -8.20 -6.50
N VAL A 135 -12.73 -7.26 -6.41
CA VAL A 135 -12.59 -6.04 -5.60
C VAL A 135 -12.48 -6.31 -4.09
N PHE A 136 -13.07 -7.42 -3.62
CA PHE A 136 -13.04 -7.82 -2.22
C PHE A 136 -13.32 -9.33 -2.08
N SER A 137 -12.67 -10.00 -1.13
CA SER A 137 -12.76 -11.47 -1.00
C SER A 137 -14.11 -11.97 -0.50
N VAL A 138 -14.87 -11.14 0.21
CA VAL A 138 -16.19 -11.50 0.74
C VAL A 138 -17.28 -11.06 -0.23
N LYS A 139 -17.96 -12.04 -0.87
CA LYS A 139 -18.94 -11.83 -1.95
C LYS A 139 -20.01 -10.77 -1.65
N LYS A 140 -20.58 -10.78 -0.44
CA LYS A 140 -21.62 -9.82 -0.02
C LYS A 140 -21.14 -8.37 -0.13
N TYR A 141 -19.92 -8.10 0.32
CA TYR A 141 -19.33 -6.76 0.25
C TYR A 141 -18.82 -6.45 -1.16
N ALA A 142 -18.27 -7.44 -1.87
CA ALA A 142 -17.83 -7.27 -3.26
C ALA A 142 -18.98 -6.77 -4.16
N ALA A 143 -20.19 -7.35 -4.04
CA ALA A 143 -21.35 -6.90 -4.81
C ALA A 143 -21.72 -5.43 -4.53
N SER A 144 -21.69 -5.02 -3.26
CA SER A 144 -21.99 -3.64 -2.86
C SER A 144 -20.92 -2.67 -3.36
N LEU A 145 -19.64 -3.04 -3.25
CA LEU A 145 -18.51 -2.25 -3.73
C LEU A 145 -18.53 -2.10 -5.25
N MET A 146 -18.90 -3.16 -5.98
CA MET A 146 -19.05 -3.09 -7.44
C MET A 146 -20.15 -2.11 -7.86
N ASN A 147 -21.25 -2.02 -7.11
CA ASN A 147 -22.29 -1.01 -7.38
C ASN A 147 -21.74 0.40 -7.20
N VAL A 148 -21.01 0.66 -6.11
CA VAL A 148 -20.37 1.96 -5.84
C VAL A 148 -19.36 2.32 -6.92
N ILE A 149 -18.54 1.37 -7.37
CA ILE A 149 -17.55 1.57 -8.44
C ILE A 149 -18.24 1.97 -9.75
N LYS A 150 -19.33 1.27 -10.11
CA LYS A 150 -20.12 1.57 -11.32
C LYS A 150 -20.79 2.94 -11.23
N GLU A 151 -21.48 3.22 -10.12
CA GLU A 151 -22.17 4.49 -9.88
C GLU A 151 -21.21 5.68 -9.94
N ARG A 152 -20.01 5.52 -9.38
CA ARG A 152 -18.99 6.58 -9.34
C ARG A 152 -18.10 6.63 -10.58
N GLY A 153 -18.27 5.72 -11.53
CA GLY A 153 -17.46 5.63 -12.74
C GLY A 153 -15.97 5.43 -12.45
N ILE A 154 -15.64 4.65 -11.42
CA ILE A 154 -14.24 4.31 -11.09
C ILE A 154 -13.79 3.18 -12.00
N LYS A 155 -12.65 3.33 -12.65
CA LYS A 155 -12.06 2.30 -13.50
C LYS A 155 -11.36 1.24 -12.66
N LEU A 156 -12.03 0.11 -12.42
CA LEU A 156 -11.44 -1.05 -11.77
C LEU A 156 -10.79 -1.97 -12.79
N ASN A 157 -9.49 -2.22 -12.66
CA ASN A 157 -8.80 -3.27 -13.39
C ASN A 157 -8.30 -4.34 -12.40
N VAL A 158 -8.86 -5.54 -12.50
CA VAL A 158 -8.42 -6.70 -11.75
C VAL A 158 -7.23 -7.36 -12.44
N ARG A 159 -6.48 -8.20 -11.70
CA ARG A 159 -5.31 -8.91 -12.23
C ARG A 159 -4.27 -7.95 -12.82
N ARG A 160 -4.07 -6.78 -12.19
CA ARG A 160 -3.08 -5.76 -12.55
C ARG A 160 -2.16 -5.48 -11.38
N ASN A 161 -0.89 -5.81 -11.52
CA ASN A 161 0.13 -5.60 -10.49
C ASN A 161 1.09 -4.47 -10.92
N LEU A 162 1.41 -3.54 -10.01
CA LEU A 162 2.41 -2.50 -10.27
C LEU A 162 3.80 -3.15 -10.25
N VAL A 163 4.59 -2.93 -11.29
CA VAL A 163 5.93 -3.53 -11.42
C VAL A 163 7.04 -2.52 -11.63
N GLU A 164 6.74 -1.28 -12.01
CA GLU A 164 7.75 -0.23 -12.19
C GLU A 164 7.11 1.15 -12.05
N VAL A 165 7.84 2.10 -11.46
CA VAL A 165 7.50 3.54 -11.48
C VAL A 165 8.65 4.31 -12.10
N ARG A 166 8.38 5.00 -13.21
CA ARG A 166 9.35 5.85 -13.91
C ARG A 166 9.03 7.30 -13.60
N ALA A 167 9.61 7.82 -12.52
CA ALA A 167 9.30 9.16 -12.02
C ALA A 167 9.68 10.27 -13.02
N ASP A 168 10.79 10.09 -13.74
CA ASP A 168 11.27 10.99 -14.80
C ASP A 168 10.25 11.18 -15.94
N LYS A 169 9.59 10.09 -16.33
CA LYS A 169 8.58 10.06 -17.39
C LYS A 169 7.16 10.22 -16.86
N LYS A 170 6.97 10.24 -15.55
CA LYS A 170 5.68 10.14 -14.88
C LYS A 170 4.88 8.94 -15.40
N GLU A 171 5.48 7.75 -15.39
CA GLU A 171 4.82 6.53 -15.88
C GLU A 171 4.73 5.46 -14.78
N ALA A 172 3.59 4.77 -14.75
CA ALA A 172 3.35 3.60 -13.92
C ALA A 172 3.19 2.39 -14.82
N VAL A 173 4.04 1.38 -14.66
CA VAL A 173 3.99 0.15 -15.46
C VAL A 173 3.34 -0.94 -14.64
N PHE A 174 2.30 -1.53 -15.21
CA PHE A 174 1.58 -2.66 -14.65
C PHE A 174 1.78 -3.89 -15.54
N GLU A 175 1.75 -5.05 -14.92
CA GLU A 175 1.63 -6.31 -15.64
C GLU A 175 0.22 -6.87 -15.53
N ASN A 176 -0.22 -7.56 -16.58
CA ASN A 176 -1.40 -8.41 -16.53
C ASN A 176 -1.03 -9.76 -15.92
N LEU A 177 -1.58 -10.10 -14.76
CA LEU A 177 -1.27 -11.36 -14.09
C LEU A 177 -1.84 -12.60 -14.80
N ASP A 178 -2.75 -12.42 -15.76
CA ASP A 178 -3.25 -13.50 -16.62
C ASP A 178 -2.45 -13.63 -17.93
N ASN A 179 -1.72 -12.58 -18.31
CA ASN A 179 -0.77 -12.60 -19.42
C ASN A 179 0.46 -11.72 -19.09
N PRO A 180 1.46 -12.25 -18.36
CA PRO A 180 2.57 -11.44 -17.84
C PRO A 180 3.45 -10.75 -18.90
N SER A 181 3.37 -11.21 -20.16
CA SER A 181 4.04 -10.59 -21.30
C SER A 181 3.42 -9.24 -21.68
N GLU A 182 2.15 -9.02 -21.32
CA GLU A 182 1.45 -7.76 -21.53
C GLU A 182 1.80 -6.76 -20.42
N LYS A 183 2.45 -5.66 -20.81
CA LYS A 183 2.70 -4.51 -19.94
C LYS A 183 1.77 -3.37 -20.32
N ILE A 184 1.17 -2.75 -19.31
CA ILE A 184 0.24 -1.63 -19.45
C ILE A 184 0.86 -0.44 -18.74
N THR A 185 1.08 0.65 -19.49
CA THR A 185 1.64 1.88 -18.95
C THR A 185 0.56 2.93 -18.80
N TYR A 186 0.47 3.51 -17.62
CA TYR A 186 -0.36 4.69 -17.38
C TYR A 186 0.53 5.91 -17.19
N GLN A 187 0.12 7.03 -17.81
CA GLN A 187 0.66 8.35 -17.47
C GLN A 187 0.18 8.73 -16.07
N ILE A 188 1.12 8.94 -15.16
CA ILE A 188 0.92 9.37 -13.79
C ILE A 188 0.70 10.87 -13.81
N MET A 189 -0.54 11.29 -13.60
CA MET A 189 -0.79 12.64 -13.09
C MET A 189 -0.77 12.64 -11.57
N THR A 190 -1.27 11.58 -10.94
CA THR A 190 -1.09 11.32 -9.50
C THR A 190 -1.19 9.83 -9.18
N MET A 191 -0.30 9.33 -8.31
CA MET A 191 -0.34 7.97 -7.81
C MET A 191 -0.56 7.97 -6.30
N PHE A 192 -1.68 7.37 -5.91
CA PHE A 192 -2.13 7.30 -4.55
C PHE A 192 -2.07 5.87 -4.03
N ASP A 193 -1.60 5.76 -2.80
CA ASP A 193 -1.67 4.57 -1.97
C ASP A 193 -1.10 3.30 -2.58
N ILE A 194 0.16 3.10 -2.25
CA ILE A 194 0.98 2.02 -2.74
C ILE A 194 1.22 1.10 -1.57
N ALA A 195 0.50 -0.02 -1.54
CA ALA A 195 0.77 -1.11 -0.62
C ALA A 195 1.81 -2.02 -1.30
N HIS A 196 3.01 -2.14 -0.74
CA HIS A 196 3.94 -3.20 -1.13
C HIS A 196 4.55 -3.75 0.15
N LEU A 197 4.41 -5.06 0.32
CA LEU A 197 4.89 -5.77 1.49
C LEU A 197 5.75 -6.92 0.99
N ALA A 198 6.87 -7.17 1.67
CA ALA A 198 7.66 -8.37 1.46
C ALA A 198 6.94 -9.58 2.09
N PRO A 199 6.99 -10.76 1.46
CA PRO A 199 6.85 -12.00 2.21
C PRO A 199 7.93 -12.03 3.30
N SER A 200 7.53 -12.33 4.54
CA SER A 200 8.44 -12.62 5.64
C SER A 200 9.26 -13.87 5.39
#